data_AF-A0AAV0WX64-F1
#
_entry.id   AF-A0AAV0WX64-F1
#
_cell.length_a   1.000
_cell.length_b   1.000
_cell.length_c   1.000
_cell.angle_alpha   90.00
_cell.angle_beta   90.00
_cell.angle_gamma   90.00
#
_symmetry.space_group_name_H-M   'P 1'
#
loop_
_entity.id
_entity.type
_entity.pdbx_description
1 polymer ?
#
loop_
_entity_poly.entity_id
_entity_poly.type
_entity_poly.pdbx_seq_one_letter_code
_entity_poly.pdbx_strand_id
1 'polypeptide(L)'
;MSRKYIRTVRQKPYTQYSREQINAALADKMARMSYRDCAKKHCIPKTVLHRHFTFKAKNPGKHMKKQGGQCVLTNHTEKLIAESLITCSSWGYPLGIYDLRCIVKSYLDRKGKTVRQFKNNMPGPEFFIKPYKI
;
A
#
# COMPACT_ATOMS: atom_id res chain seq x y z
N MET A 1 -4.38 12.74 5.17
CA MET A 1 -3.82 12.23 3.89
C MET A 1 -3.56 13.45 3.06
N SER A 2 -2.28 13.73 2.81
CA SER A 2 -1.72 15.07 2.68
C SER A 2 -1.04 15.28 1.33
N ARG A 3 -1.14 16.51 0.81
CA ARG A 3 -0.11 17.31 0.13
C ARG A 3 0.91 16.46 -0.62
N LYS A 4 0.84 16.47 -1.96
CA LYS A 4 1.84 15.93 -2.90
C LYS A 4 3.22 15.85 -2.22
N TYR A 5 3.63 14.65 -1.81
CA TYR A 5 4.92 14.47 -1.15
C TYR A 5 6.01 14.71 -2.19
N ILE A 6 6.64 15.88 -2.14
CA ILE A 6 7.79 16.22 -2.98
C ILE A 6 9.04 15.85 -2.19
N ARG A 7 9.83 14.92 -2.73
CA ARG A 7 11.13 14.55 -2.15
C ARG A 7 12.07 15.73 -2.28
N THR A 8 12.78 16.06 -1.21
CA THR A 8 13.91 16.99 -1.32
C THR A 8 15.12 16.25 -1.89
N VAL A 9 16.01 16.97 -2.59
CA VAL A 9 17.21 16.40 -3.25
C VAL A 9 18.09 15.62 -2.28
N ARG A 10 18.09 16.00 -1.00
CA ARG A 10 18.88 15.35 0.07
C ARG A 10 18.28 14.04 0.60
N GLN A 11 17.03 13.74 0.28
CA GLN A 11 16.36 12.54 0.81
C GLN A 11 16.78 11.30 0.02
N LYS A 12 17.26 10.28 0.75
CA LYS A 12 17.65 9.00 0.17
C LYS A 12 16.53 8.39 -0.68
N PRO A 13 16.78 7.99 -1.94
CA PRO A 13 15.81 7.26 -2.74
C PRO A 13 15.50 5.90 -2.10
N TYR A 14 14.23 5.50 -2.13
CA TYR A 14 13.83 4.17 -1.69
C TYR A 14 13.95 3.25 -2.89
N THR A 15 15.01 2.44 -2.93
CA THR A 15 15.18 1.40 -3.95
C THR A 15 14.09 0.34 -3.76
N GLN A 16 13.38 0.04 -4.83
CA GLN A 16 12.41 -1.05 -4.87
C GLN A 16 13.08 -2.29 -5.46
N TYR A 17 13.07 -3.40 -4.72
CA TYR A 17 13.55 -4.70 -5.20
C TYR A 17 12.36 -5.53 -5.65
N SER A 18 12.54 -6.32 -6.71
CA SER A 18 11.48 -7.22 -7.16
C SER A 18 11.26 -8.34 -6.14
N ARG A 19 10.04 -8.88 -6.10
CA ARG A 19 9.72 -10.00 -5.21
C ARG A 19 10.56 -11.23 -5.55
N GLU A 20 10.78 -11.46 -6.84
CA GLU A 20 11.59 -12.54 -7.37
C GLU A 20 13.04 -12.44 -6.90
N GLN A 21 13.64 -11.24 -7.00
CA GLN A 21 15.01 -10.98 -6.57
C GLN A 21 15.18 -11.22 -5.06
N ILE A 22 14.22 -10.78 -4.24
CA ILE A 22 14.23 -11.05 -2.80
C ILE A 22 14.09 -12.55 -2.52
N ASN A 23 13.19 -13.24 -3.22
CA ASN A 23 12.97 -14.67 -3.03
C ASN A 23 14.20 -15.49 -3.41
N ALA A 24 14.87 -15.16 -4.52
CA ALA A 24 16.13 -15.77 -4.94
C ALA A 24 17.21 -15.58 -3.87
N ALA A 25 17.37 -14.36 -3.35
CA ALA A 25 18.34 -14.06 -2.30
C ALA A 25 18.05 -14.80 -0.98
N LEU A 26 16.77 -15.02 -0.65
CA LEU A 26 16.38 -15.79 0.53
C LEU A 26 16.63 -17.29 0.35
N ALA A 27 16.39 -17.85 -0.84
CA ALA A 27 16.70 -19.26 -1.14
C ALA A 27 18.20 -19.53 -1.01
N ASP A 28 19.01 -18.62 -1.55
CA ASP A 28 20.46 -18.59 -1.43
C ASP A 28 20.93 -18.50 0.04
N LYS A 29 20.24 -17.70 0.86
CA LYS A 29 20.52 -17.63 2.31
C LYS A 29 20.18 -18.94 3.02
N MET A 30 19.12 -19.63 2.60
CA MET A 30 18.73 -20.95 3.11
C MET A 30 19.76 -22.02 2.72
N ALA A 31 20.38 -21.92 1.54
CA ALA A 31 21.52 -22.73 1.10
C ALA A 31 22.85 -22.42 1.84
N ARG A 32 22.76 -21.84 3.05
CA ARG A 32 23.88 -21.50 3.95
C ARG A 32 24.88 -20.45 3.45
N MET A 33 24.59 -19.70 2.38
CA MET A 33 25.41 -18.53 2.04
C MET A 33 25.35 -17.44 3.12
N SER A 34 26.44 -16.69 3.25
CA SER A 34 26.50 -15.57 4.21
C SER A 34 25.64 -14.40 3.72
N TYR A 35 25.16 -13.56 4.64
CA TYR A 35 24.44 -12.34 4.27
C TYR A 35 25.27 -11.40 3.40
N ARG A 36 26.61 -11.42 3.53
CA ARG A 36 27.52 -10.59 2.72
C ARG A 36 27.56 -11.08 1.28
N ASP A 37 27.62 -12.39 1.09
CA ASP A 37 27.70 -12.99 -0.26
C ASP A 37 26.37 -12.90 -0.98
N CYS A 38 25.25 -13.15 -0.30
CA CYS A 38 23.92 -12.91 -0.86
C CYS A 38 23.74 -11.43 -1.25
N ALA A 39 24.25 -10.50 -0.45
CA ALA A 39 24.14 -9.07 -0.73
C ALA A 39 24.92 -8.66 -1.99
N LYS A 40 26.13 -9.22 -2.17
CA LYS A 40 26.94 -9.01 -3.38
C LYS A 40 26.28 -9.63 -4.60
N LYS A 41 25.85 -10.90 -4.52
CA LYS A 41 25.27 -11.65 -5.64
C LYS A 41 23.97 -11.04 -6.16
N HIS A 42 23.10 -10.61 -5.26
CA HIS A 42 21.77 -10.08 -5.63
C HIS A 42 21.70 -8.55 -5.68
N CYS A 43 22.80 -7.84 -5.38
CA CYS A 43 22.81 -6.38 -5.27
C CYS A 43 21.75 -5.83 -4.29
N ILE A 44 21.45 -6.59 -3.21
CA ILE A 44 20.51 -6.19 -2.16
C ILE A 44 21.29 -5.92 -0.87
N PRO A 45 21.13 -4.76 -0.21
CA PRO A 45 21.79 -4.49 1.07
C PRO A 45 21.47 -5.56 2.13
N LYS A 46 22.50 -5.96 2.90
CA LYS A 46 22.38 -6.98 3.96
C LYS A 46 21.22 -6.74 4.93
N THR A 47 20.90 -5.48 5.22
CA THR A 47 19.84 -5.08 6.15
C THR A 47 18.45 -5.40 5.61
N VAL A 48 18.24 -5.28 4.30
CA VAL A 48 17.00 -5.65 3.62
C VAL A 48 16.82 -7.16 3.67
N LEU A 49 17.86 -7.93 3.31
CA LEU A 49 17.84 -9.39 3.38
C LEU A 49 17.55 -9.90 4.80
N HIS A 50 18.24 -9.35 5.80
CA HIS A 50 18.01 -9.69 7.21
C HIS A 50 16.57 -9.41 7.64
N ARG A 51 16.01 -8.25 7.28
CA ARG A 51 14.60 -7.90 7.58
C ARG A 51 13.62 -8.89 6.95
N HIS A 52 13.83 -9.26 5.69
CA HIS A 52 12.97 -10.20 4.99
C HIS A 52 13.07 -11.62 5.55
N PHE A 53 14.28 -12.08 5.85
CA PHE A 53 14.52 -13.41 6.41
C PHE A 53 13.90 -13.55 7.80
N THR A 54 14.16 -12.59 8.69
CA THR A 54 13.60 -12.58 10.05
C THR A 54 12.08 -12.47 10.05
N PHE A 55 11.49 -11.67 9.15
CA PHE A 55 10.04 -11.59 9.03
C PHE A 55 9.44 -12.94 8.63
N LYS A 56 10.01 -13.62 7.62
CA LYS A 56 9.54 -14.93 7.13
C LYS A 56 9.68 -16.02 8.20
N ALA A 57 10.79 -16.02 8.94
CA ALA A 57 11.00 -16.97 10.04
C ALA A 57 9.98 -16.77 11.18
N LYS A 58 9.67 -15.52 11.54
CA LYS A 58 8.70 -15.21 12.61
C LYS A 58 7.23 -15.38 12.18
N ASN A 59 6.94 -15.28 10.88
CA ASN A 59 5.58 -15.28 10.35
C ASN A 59 5.46 -16.23 9.15
N PRO A 60 5.49 -17.56 9.37
CA PRO A 60 5.32 -18.53 8.30
C PRO A 60 3.96 -18.32 7.60
N GLY A 61 3.95 -18.41 6.28
CA GLY A 61 2.75 -18.23 5.45
C GLY A 61 2.27 -16.78 5.26
N LYS A 62 2.89 -15.80 5.92
CA LYS A 62 2.53 -14.37 5.73
C LYS A 62 3.51 -13.66 4.81
N HIS A 63 2.98 -12.75 4.00
CA HIS A 63 3.78 -11.83 3.20
C HIS A 63 3.98 -10.50 3.92
N MET A 64 5.15 -9.90 3.71
CA MET A 64 5.42 -8.56 4.23
C MET A 64 4.48 -7.56 3.55
N LYS A 65 3.83 -6.71 4.35
CA LYS A 65 2.91 -5.70 3.85
C LYS A 65 3.63 -4.69 2.96
N LYS A 66 2.89 -4.09 2.02
CA LYS A 66 3.40 -3.00 1.18
C LYS A 66 3.90 -1.87 2.07
N GLN A 67 5.07 -1.31 1.73
CA GLN A 67 5.63 -0.15 2.42
C GLN A 67 4.70 1.06 2.25
N GLY A 68 4.57 1.86 3.29
CA GLY A 68 3.61 2.97 3.38
C GLY A 68 2.31 2.58 4.11
N GLY A 69 1.34 3.48 4.11
CA GLY A 69 0.03 3.24 4.72
C GLY A 69 -0.73 2.11 4.02
N GLN A 70 -1.40 1.26 4.79
CA GLN A 70 -2.33 0.27 4.24
C GLN A 70 -3.60 0.94 3.73
N CYS A 71 -4.18 0.37 2.66
CA CYS A 71 -5.48 0.78 2.18
C CYS A 71 -6.54 0.52 3.26
N VAL A 72 -7.42 1.50 3.44
CA VAL A 72 -8.54 1.44 4.39
C VAL A 72 -9.64 0.52 3.85
N LEU A 73 -9.90 0.63 2.55
CA LEU A 73 -10.86 -0.19 1.82
C LEU A 73 -10.15 -1.39 1.18
N THR A 74 -10.88 -2.48 1.00
CA THR A 74 -10.40 -3.62 0.22
C THR A 74 -10.59 -3.33 -1.26
N ASN A 75 -9.76 -3.94 -2.11
CA ASN A 75 -9.88 -3.77 -3.57
C ASN A 75 -11.28 -4.11 -4.09
N HIS A 76 -11.94 -5.12 -3.51
CA HIS A 76 -13.30 -5.49 -3.88
C HIS A 76 -14.32 -4.40 -3.52
N THR A 77 -14.23 -3.84 -2.32
CA THR A 77 -15.13 -2.74 -1.91
C THR A 77 -14.88 -1.48 -2.72
N GLU A 78 -13.61 -1.15 -3.02
CA GLU A 78 -13.28 -0.01 -3.89
C GLU A 78 -13.90 -0.16 -5.28
N LYS A 79 -13.83 -1.36 -5.87
CA LYS A 79 -14.45 -1.67 -7.17
C LYS A 79 -15.97 -1.51 -7.13
N LEU A 80 -16.62 -2.08 -6.13
CA LEU A 80 -18.08 -2.01 -5.99
C LEU A 80 -18.57 -0.56 -5.87
N ILE A 81 -17.86 0.25 -5.08
CA ILE A 81 -18.15 1.68 -4.97
C ILE A 81 -17.97 2.37 -6.33
N ALA A 82 -16.86 2.12 -7.03
CA ALA A 82 -16.62 2.71 -8.35
C ALA A 82 -17.68 2.33 -9.39
N GLU A 83 -18.04 1.06 -9.47
CA GLU A 83 -19.10 0.54 -10.34
C GLU A 83 -20.44 1.21 -10.03
N SER A 84 -20.78 1.35 -8.76
CA SER A 84 -22.01 2.03 -8.32
C SER A 84 -22.05 3.49 -8.76
N LEU A 85 -20.93 4.23 -8.66
CA LEU A 85 -20.83 5.61 -9.13
C LEU A 85 -21.01 5.72 -10.64
N ILE A 86 -20.42 4.78 -11.40
CA ILE A 86 -20.55 4.72 -12.86
C ILE A 86 -22.02 4.49 -13.24
N THR A 87 -22.70 3.55 -12.57
CA THR A 87 -24.12 3.29 -12.77
C THR A 87 -24.97 4.52 -12.46
N CYS A 88 -24.76 5.19 -11.32
CA CYS A 88 -25.47 6.43 -10.99
C CYS A 88 -25.28 7.51 -12.06
N SER A 89 -24.04 7.66 -12.55
CA SER A 89 -23.74 8.59 -13.63
C SER A 89 -24.48 8.23 -14.93
N SER A 90 -24.60 6.93 -15.27
CA SER A 90 -25.32 6.46 -16.46
C SER A 90 -26.83 6.72 -16.37
N TRP A 91 -27.38 6.75 -15.17
CA TRP A 91 -28.79 7.07 -14.91
C TRP A 91 -29.08 8.57 -14.86
N GLY A 92 -28.08 9.43 -15.12
CA GLY A 92 -28.25 10.88 -15.08
C GLY A 92 -28.06 11.50 -13.69
N TYR A 93 -27.51 10.76 -12.73
CA TYR A 93 -27.20 11.25 -11.38
C TYR A 93 -25.68 11.23 -11.13
N PRO A 94 -24.91 12.19 -11.71
CA PRO A 94 -23.48 12.25 -11.48
C PRO A 94 -23.19 12.62 -10.02
N LEU A 95 -22.45 11.76 -9.33
CA LEU A 95 -22.05 11.96 -7.94
C LEU A 95 -20.66 12.61 -7.87
N GLY A 96 -20.53 13.62 -7.01
CA GLY A 96 -19.30 14.37 -6.82
C GLY A 96 -18.35 13.76 -5.80
N ILE A 97 -17.22 14.43 -5.61
CA ILE A 97 -16.20 14.04 -4.61
C ILE A 97 -16.79 14.04 -3.19
N TYR A 98 -17.69 14.98 -2.88
CA TYR A 98 -18.32 15.05 -1.57
C TYR A 98 -19.22 13.84 -1.30
N ASP A 99 -20.08 13.48 -2.27
CA ASP A 99 -20.99 12.34 -2.15
C ASP A 99 -20.22 11.04 -1.94
N LEU A 100 -19.13 10.88 -2.69
CA LEU A 100 -18.23 9.73 -2.55
C LEU A 100 -17.60 9.65 -1.15
N ARG A 101 -17.20 10.79 -0.56
CA ARG A 101 -16.70 10.83 0.83
C ARG A 101 -17.79 10.41 1.82
N CYS A 102 -19.03 10.86 1.61
CA CYS A 102 -20.17 10.48 2.43
C CYS A 102 -20.49 8.98 2.32
N ILE A 103 -20.43 8.41 1.12
CA ILE A 103 -20.62 6.97 0.89
C ILE A 103 -19.56 6.16 1.64
N VAL A 104 -18.29 6.54 1.54
CA VAL A 104 -17.19 5.84 2.23
C VAL A 104 -17.32 5.98 3.75
N LYS A 105 -17.63 7.18 4.26
CA LYS A 105 -17.90 7.40 5.68
C LYS A 105 -19.03 6.49 6.16
N SER A 106 -20.17 6.50 5.47
CA SER A 106 -21.34 5.68 5.79
C SER A 106 -21.01 4.19 5.76
N TYR A 107 -20.23 3.72 4.79
CA TYR A 107 -19.75 2.35 4.75
C TYR A 107 -18.90 1.98 5.97
N LEU A 108 -17.95 2.84 6.35
CA LEU A 108 -17.07 2.59 7.50
C LEU A 108 -17.84 2.63 8.82
N ASP A 109 -18.75 3.58 8.98
CA ASP A 109 -19.61 3.72 10.16
C ASP A 109 -20.51 2.49 10.32
N ARG A 110 -21.19 2.04 9.24
CA ARG A 110 -22.00 0.81 9.25
C ARG A 110 -21.19 -0.44 9.57
N LYS A 111 -19.92 -0.47 9.19
CA LYS A 111 -19.01 -1.58 9.50
C LYS A 111 -18.38 -1.49 10.90
N GLY A 112 -18.68 -0.43 11.66
CA GLY A 112 -18.07 -0.16 12.97
C GLY A 112 -16.55 0.06 12.90
N LYS A 113 -16.02 0.47 11.74
CA LYS A 113 -14.58 0.69 11.55
C LYS A 113 -14.21 2.16 11.70
N THR A 114 -13.42 2.47 12.72
CA THR A 114 -12.84 3.80 12.94
C THR A 114 -11.44 3.90 12.36
N VAL A 115 -11.27 4.81 11.40
CA VAL A 115 -10.01 5.05 10.71
C VAL A 115 -9.31 6.24 11.34
N ARG A 116 -8.19 6.01 12.04
CA ARG A 116 -7.47 7.07 12.77
C ARG A 116 -7.03 8.25 11.90
N GLN A 117 -6.82 8.04 10.60
CA GLN A 117 -6.43 9.09 9.68
C GLN A 117 -7.59 10.00 9.24
N PHE A 118 -8.84 9.61 9.51
CA PHE A 118 -10.04 10.34 9.11
C PHE A 118 -10.63 11.08 10.29
N LYS A 119 -10.74 12.41 10.18
CA LYS A 119 -11.45 13.21 11.17
C LYS A 119 -12.94 12.83 11.11
N ASN A 120 -13.50 12.35 12.22
CA ASN A 120 -14.89 11.90 12.31
C ASN A 120 -15.25 10.83 11.25
N ASN A 121 -14.31 9.92 10.96
CA ASN A 121 -14.43 8.86 9.94
C ASN A 121 -14.71 9.37 8.51
N MET A 122 -14.62 10.68 8.29
CA MET A 122 -14.81 11.31 6.99
C MET A 122 -13.48 11.35 6.23
N PRO A 123 -13.38 10.73 5.04
CA PRO A 123 -12.20 10.86 4.21
C PRO A 123 -11.93 12.33 3.86
N GLY A 124 -10.67 12.70 3.68
CA GLY A 124 -10.30 14.03 3.17
C GLY A 124 -10.62 14.17 1.67
N PRO A 125 -10.68 15.40 1.12
CA PRO A 125 -10.90 15.62 -0.32
C PRO A 125 -9.87 14.92 -1.22
N GLU A 126 -8.61 14.88 -0.77
CA GLU A 126 -7.50 14.24 -1.48
C GLU A 126 -7.52 12.71 -1.46
N PHE A 127 -8.44 12.08 -0.71
CA PHE A 127 -8.48 10.61 -0.59
C PHE A 127 -8.65 9.92 -1.95
N PHE A 128 -9.30 10.59 -2.90
CA PHE A 128 -9.63 10.03 -4.21
C PHE A 128 -8.72 10.50 -5.35
N ILE A 129 -7.86 11.49 -5.09
CA ILE A 129 -6.92 12.00 -6.09
C ILE A 129 -5.71 11.06 -6.08
N LYS A 130 -5.68 10.07 -6.97
CA LYS A 130 -4.41 9.38 -7.27
C LYS A 130 -3.49 10.41 -7.91
N PRO A 131 -2.27 10.63 -7.38
CA PRO A 131 -1.26 11.32 -8.17
C PRO A 131 -0.99 10.44 -9.41
N TYR A 132 -1.28 10.96 -10.60
CA TYR A 132 -0.74 10.41 -11.82
C TYR A 132 0.79 10.33 -11.62
N LYS A 133 1.32 9.11 -11.63
CA LYS A 133 2.75 8.92 -11.83
C LYS A 133 3.00 9.23 -13.30
N ILE A 134 3.45 10.44 -13.58
CA ILE A 134 4.23 10.73 -14.79
C ILE A 134 5.57 10.00 -14.62
#